data_AF-A0A7Z7PZ39-F1
#
_entry.id   AF-A0A7Z7PZ39-F1
#
_cell.length_a   1.000
_cell.length_b   1.000
_cell.length_c   1.000
_cell.angle_alpha   90.00
_cell.angle_beta   90.00
_cell.angle_gamma   90.00
#
_symmetry.space_group_name_H-M   'P 1'
#
loop_
_entity.id
_entity.type
_entity.pdbx_description
1 polymer ?
#
loop_
_entity_poly.entity_id
_entity_poly.type
_entity_poly.pdbx_seq_one_letter_code
_entity_poly.pdbx_strand_id
1 'polypeptide(L)'
;MFNVKLNDYNKYIEKPRLLIYLIFLPLLFLIISQLKTINASDSFLTQLIQFLIYNSSIFICCLFLGFTWTEKFISKFIPDVEESLQKVSEKKSLAEEKKHKIFEKFRQFEIIDDDIERDNFCSTFLSFPLKVNLNYSQLYYFHYLYKARIDDKMDLRKFTEYFLQKNAKPFDYNTIKKEGSRQKNPKNQEFLDELFNEVK
;
A
#
# COMPACT_ATOMS: atom_id res chain seq x y z
N MET A 1 23.75 -36.99 1.79
CA MET A 1 23.85 -35.93 2.82
C MET A 1 22.67 -34.98 2.61
N PHE A 2 21.52 -35.26 3.23
CA PHE A 2 20.23 -34.59 2.94
C PHE A 2 19.59 -33.93 4.19
N ASN A 3 20.39 -33.68 5.23
CA ASN A 3 19.94 -33.02 6.47
C ASN A 3 20.46 -31.58 6.58
N VAL A 4 20.37 -30.80 5.50
CA VAL A 4 20.47 -29.35 5.60
C VAL A 4 19.04 -28.82 5.70
N LYS A 5 18.66 -28.27 6.85
CA LYS A 5 17.43 -27.48 6.95
C LYS A 5 17.57 -26.33 5.94
N LEU A 6 16.83 -26.39 4.83
CA LEU A 6 16.65 -25.28 3.89
C LEU A 6 15.91 -24.17 4.64
N ASN A 7 16.65 -23.40 5.44
CA ASN A 7 16.12 -22.31 6.24
C ASN A 7 16.27 -20.94 5.53
N ASP A 8 16.48 -20.95 4.21
CA ASP A 8 16.82 -19.76 3.42
C ASP A 8 15.63 -19.20 2.62
N TYR A 9 14.40 -19.63 2.91
CA TYR A 9 13.22 -19.05 2.26
C TYR A 9 12.93 -17.64 2.81
N ASN A 10 13.57 -16.64 2.22
CA ASN A 10 13.26 -15.25 2.51
C ASN A 10 12.11 -14.76 1.62
N LYS A 11 10.89 -14.72 2.19
CA LYS A 11 9.65 -14.28 1.52
C LYS A 11 9.78 -12.90 0.85
N TYR A 12 10.60 -12.00 1.39
CA TYR A 12 10.80 -10.65 0.86
C TYR A 12 11.66 -10.63 -0.40
N ILE A 13 12.49 -11.65 -0.59
CA ILE A 13 13.28 -11.85 -1.81
C ILE A 13 12.47 -12.67 -2.82
N GLU A 14 11.87 -13.78 -2.38
CA GLU A 14 11.22 -14.73 -3.27
C GLU A 14 9.96 -14.18 -3.95
N LYS A 15 9.20 -13.30 -3.31
CA LYS A 15 8.02 -12.67 -3.93
C LYS A 15 8.36 -11.79 -5.15
N PRO A 16 9.27 -10.79 -5.05
CA PRO A 16 9.75 -10.04 -6.21
C PRO A 16 10.33 -10.93 -7.32
N ARG A 17 11.12 -11.96 -6.95
CA ARG A 17 11.65 -12.92 -7.93
C ARG A 17 10.52 -13.57 -8.71
N LEU A 18 9.54 -14.13 -8.00
CA LEU A 18 8.44 -14.87 -8.61
C LEU A 18 7.60 -13.98 -9.54
N LEU A 19 7.45 -12.69 -9.22
CA LEU A 19 6.80 -11.72 -10.11
C LEU A 19 7.58 -11.53 -11.42
N ILE A 20 8.91 -11.39 -11.36
CA ILE A 20 9.76 -11.31 -12.56
C ILE A 20 9.66 -12.60 -13.37
N TYR A 21 9.69 -13.77 -12.73
CA TYR A 21 9.49 -15.05 -13.40
C TYR A 21 8.14 -15.13 -14.11
N LEU A 22 7.06 -14.68 -13.48
CA LEU A 22 5.71 -14.70 -14.05
C LEU A 22 5.58 -13.84 -15.32
N ILE A 23 6.41 -12.81 -15.46
CA ILE A 23 6.41 -11.93 -16.64
C ILE A 23 7.39 -12.45 -17.70
N PHE A 24 8.65 -12.66 -17.33
CA PHE A 24 9.72 -12.92 -18.30
C PHE A 24 9.80 -14.37 -18.76
N LEU A 25 9.32 -15.35 -17.96
CA LEU A 25 9.33 -16.75 -18.38
C LEU A 25 8.29 -17.03 -19.49
N PRO A 26 7.02 -16.58 -19.38
CA PRO A 26 6.07 -16.70 -20.50
C PRO A 26 6.50 -15.90 -21.72
N LEU A 27 7.05 -14.69 -21.50
CA LEU A 27 7.56 -13.85 -22.59
C LEU A 27 8.69 -14.55 -23.35
N LEU A 28 9.65 -15.14 -22.62
CA LEU A 28 10.73 -15.93 -23.21
C LEU A 28 10.17 -17.10 -24.04
N PHE A 29 9.20 -17.84 -23.50
CA PHE A 29 8.58 -18.96 -24.22
C PHE A 29 7.88 -18.49 -25.50
N LEU A 30 7.16 -17.38 -25.44
CA LEU A 30 6.52 -16.78 -26.62
C LEU A 30 7.57 -16.39 -27.67
N ILE A 31 8.64 -15.69 -27.30
CA ILE A 31 9.69 -15.28 -28.25
C ILE A 31 10.38 -16.51 -28.88
N ILE A 32 10.69 -17.53 -28.08
CA ILE A 32 11.28 -18.78 -28.60
C ILE A 32 10.32 -19.47 -29.59
N SER A 33 9.02 -19.45 -29.33
CA SER A 33 8.03 -20.03 -30.25
C SER A 33 8.00 -19.30 -31.60
N GLN A 34 8.21 -17.98 -31.60
CA GLN A 34 8.27 -17.14 -32.80
C GLN A 34 9.56 -17.35 -33.63
N LEU A 35 10.61 -17.94 -33.07
CA LEU A 35 11.77 -18.34 -33.87
C LEU A 35 11.39 -19.40 -34.93
N LYS A 36 10.35 -20.20 -34.67
CA LYS A 36 9.88 -21.23 -35.62
C LYS A 36 9.08 -20.64 -36.79
N THR A 37 8.63 -19.39 -36.69
CA THR A 37 7.81 -18.73 -37.72
C THR A 37 8.65 -17.89 -38.67
N ILE A 38 9.99 -17.90 -38.55
CA ILE A 38 10.88 -17.29 -39.54
C ILE A 38 10.74 -18.09 -40.84
N ASN A 39 10.08 -17.49 -41.83
CA ASN A 39 9.80 -18.15 -43.10
C ASN A 39 11.04 -18.17 -43.99
N ALA A 40 11.38 -19.36 -44.51
CA ALA A 40 12.47 -19.53 -45.46
C ALA A 40 12.24 -18.79 -46.80
N SER A 41 11.00 -18.39 -47.08
CA SER A 41 10.61 -17.61 -48.27
C SER A 41 10.92 -16.12 -48.18
N ASP A 42 11.20 -15.60 -46.98
CA ASP A 42 11.52 -14.18 -46.79
C ASP A 42 12.90 -13.83 -47.37
N SER A 43 13.14 -12.56 -47.68
CA SER A 43 14.46 -12.13 -48.11
C SER A 43 15.50 -12.31 -47.00
N PHE A 44 16.75 -12.61 -47.37
CA PHE A 44 17.84 -12.84 -46.42
C PHE A 44 17.99 -11.71 -45.38
N LEU A 45 17.86 -10.46 -45.83
CA LEU A 45 18.00 -9.29 -44.96
C LEU A 45 16.86 -9.23 -43.92
N THR A 46 15.63 -9.57 -44.31
CA THR A 46 14.48 -9.66 -43.40
C THR A 46 14.68 -10.77 -42.37
N GLN A 47 15.14 -11.95 -42.80
CA GLN A 47 15.45 -13.07 -41.90
C GLN A 47 16.54 -12.71 -40.89
N LEU A 48 17.60 -12.02 -41.35
CA LEU A 48 18.69 -11.57 -40.49
C LEU A 48 18.20 -10.58 -39.43
N ILE A 49 17.37 -9.60 -39.82
CA ILE A 49 16.79 -8.63 -38.88
C ILE A 49 15.90 -9.34 -37.85
N GLN A 50 14.99 -10.21 -38.29
CA GLN A 50 14.12 -10.97 -37.40
C GLN A 50 14.93 -11.82 -36.41
N PHE A 51 15.95 -12.52 -36.90
CA PHE A 51 16.86 -13.31 -36.08
C PHE A 51 17.56 -12.46 -35.01
N LEU A 52 18.10 -11.29 -35.37
CA LEU A 52 18.75 -10.39 -34.42
C LEU A 52 17.77 -9.86 -33.36
N ILE A 53 16.55 -9.49 -33.75
CA ILE A 53 15.52 -9.01 -32.83
C ILE A 53 15.14 -10.10 -31.82
N TYR A 54 14.86 -11.31 -32.29
CA TYR A 54 14.44 -12.41 -31.41
C TYR A 54 15.57 -12.85 -30.47
N ASN A 55 16.81 -12.96 -30.97
CA ASN A 55 17.96 -13.30 -30.13
C ASN A 55 18.23 -12.22 -29.07
N SER A 56 18.15 -10.94 -29.45
CA SER A 56 18.31 -9.83 -28.50
C SER A 56 17.21 -9.86 -27.42
N SER A 57 15.98 -10.17 -27.82
CA SER A 57 14.84 -10.26 -26.90
C SER A 57 14.98 -11.45 -25.95
N ILE A 58 15.45 -12.61 -26.43
CA ILE A 58 15.79 -13.78 -25.60
C ILE A 58 16.89 -13.41 -24.60
N PHE A 59 17.95 -12.76 -25.08
CA PHE A 59 19.06 -12.33 -24.23
C PHE A 59 18.58 -11.41 -23.10
N ILE A 60 17.74 -10.42 -23.41
CA ILE A 60 17.14 -9.53 -22.41
C ILE A 60 16.31 -10.32 -21.39
N CYS A 61 15.46 -11.25 -21.83
CA CYS A 61 14.67 -12.07 -20.91
C CYS A 61 15.55 -12.89 -19.98
N CYS A 62 16.60 -13.52 -20.50
CA CYS A 62 17.58 -14.27 -19.70
C CYS A 62 18.33 -13.37 -18.72
N LEU A 63 18.68 -12.14 -19.11
CA LEU A 63 19.29 -11.17 -18.20
C LEU A 63 18.39 -10.85 -17.02
N PHE A 64 17.11 -10.57 -17.24
CA PHE A 64 16.17 -10.28 -16.14
C PHE A 64 15.96 -11.49 -15.22
N LEU A 65 15.80 -12.68 -15.80
CA LEU A 65 15.67 -13.91 -15.02
C LEU A 65 16.94 -14.21 -14.21
N GLY A 66 18.12 -14.06 -14.81
CA GLY A 66 19.41 -14.24 -14.12
C GLY A 66 19.70 -13.17 -13.08
N PHE A 67 19.29 -11.91 -13.34
CA PHE A 67 19.49 -10.78 -12.42
C PHE A 67 18.89 -11.05 -11.04
N THR A 68 17.74 -11.74 -10.98
CA THR A 68 17.06 -12.07 -9.72
C THR A 68 17.92 -12.87 -8.72
N TRP A 69 18.93 -13.60 -9.19
CA TRP A 69 19.84 -14.39 -8.36
C TRP A 69 21.12 -13.65 -7.96
N THR A 70 21.33 -12.44 -8.49
CA THR A 70 22.53 -11.65 -8.17
C THR A 70 22.44 -11.00 -6.80
N GLU A 71 23.58 -10.76 -6.16
CA GLU A 71 23.63 -10.02 -4.89
C GLU A 71 23.06 -8.61 -5.03
N LYS A 72 23.26 -7.95 -6.18
CA LYS A 72 22.72 -6.61 -6.47
C LYS A 72 21.19 -6.56 -6.43
N PHE A 73 20.52 -7.65 -6.80
CA PHE A 73 19.07 -7.73 -6.69
C PHE A 73 18.63 -7.69 -5.23
N ILE A 74 19.32 -8.44 -4.37
CA ILE A 74 19.01 -8.53 -2.95
C ILE A 74 19.38 -7.24 -2.21
N SER A 75 20.59 -6.73 -2.46
CA SER A 75 21.17 -5.66 -1.64
C SER A 75 20.76 -4.25 -2.07
N LYS A 76 20.28 -4.07 -3.30
CA LYS A 76 19.98 -2.75 -3.87
C LYS A 76 18.59 -2.66 -4.47
N PHE A 77 18.24 -3.58 -5.38
CA PHE A 77 16.95 -3.49 -6.07
C PHE A 77 15.76 -3.64 -5.12
N ILE A 78 15.79 -4.61 -4.20
CA ILE A 78 14.70 -4.80 -3.23
C ILE A 78 14.53 -3.56 -2.32
N PRO A 79 15.59 -3.05 -1.65
CA PRO A 79 15.48 -1.82 -0.87
C PRO A 79 14.98 -0.61 -1.66
N ASP A 80 15.51 -0.38 -2.87
CA ASP A 80 15.12 0.76 -3.71
C ASP A 80 13.63 0.70 -4.09
N VAL A 81 13.12 -0.50 -4.40
CA VAL A 81 11.70 -0.72 -4.67
C VAL A 81 10.86 -0.47 -3.42
N GLU A 82 11.29 -0.97 -2.26
CA GLU A 82 10.60 -0.74 -1.00
C GLU A 82 10.53 0.75 -0.63
N GLU A 83 11.64 1.48 -0.75
CA GLU A 83 11.71 2.92 -0.51
C GLU A 83 10.80 3.69 -1.49
N SER A 84 10.79 3.30 -2.78
CA SER A 84 9.91 3.94 -3.77
C SER A 84 8.43 3.69 -3.48
N LEU A 85 8.07 2.50 -3.01
CA LEU A 85 6.70 2.16 -2.61
C LEU A 85 6.28 2.94 -1.35
N GLN A 86 7.20 3.12 -0.39
CA GLN A 86 6.97 3.95 0.79
C GLN A 86 6.77 5.42 0.40
N LYS A 87 7.59 5.98 -0.50
CA LYS A 87 7.41 7.36 -1.02
C LYS A 87 6.09 7.56 -1.77
N VAL A 88 5.59 6.54 -2.46
CA VAL A 88 4.26 6.58 -3.10
C VAL A 88 3.14 6.50 -2.06
N SER A 89 3.34 5.77 -0.96
CA SER A 89 2.42 5.75 0.18
C SER A 89 2.38 7.11 0.91
N GLU A 90 3.52 7.79 1.05
CA GLU A 90 3.61 9.13 1.63
C GLU A 90 2.90 10.21 0.79
N LYS A 91 2.78 10.03 -0.53
CA LYS A 91 1.96 10.90 -1.41
C LYS A 91 0.45 10.81 -1.14
N LYS A 92 0.00 9.88 -0.30
CA LYS A 92 -1.37 9.85 0.28
C LYS A 92 -1.42 10.32 1.74
N SER A 93 -0.31 10.79 2.31
CA SER A 93 -0.33 11.34 3.66
C SER A 93 -1.04 12.69 3.62
N LEU A 94 -2.03 12.86 4.49
CA LEU A 94 -2.73 14.11 4.71
C LEU A 94 -1.68 15.21 4.97
N ALA A 95 -1.74 16.34 4.24
CA ALA A 95 -0.81 17.46 4.40
C ALA A 95 -0.67 17.85 5.88
N GLU A 96 0.55 18.19 6.32
CA GLU A 96 0.82 18.48 7.75
C GLU A 96 -0.09 19.57 8.31
N GLU A 97 -0.38 20.63 7.54
CA GLU A 97 -1.32 21.68 7.92
C GLU A 97 -2.72 21.13 8.26
N LYS A 98 -3.19 20.14 7.48
CA LYS A 98 -4.47 19.48 7.73
C LYS A 98 -4.40 18.59 8.97
N LYS A 99 -3.27 17.93 9.23
CA LYS A 99 -3.05 17.17 10.48
C LYS A 99 -3.02 18.09 11.71
N HIS A 100 -2.39 19.26 11.62
CA HIS A 100 -2.42 20.26 12.69
C HIS A 100 -3.85 20.72 12.99
N LYS A 101 -4.65 21.02 11.96
CA LYS A 101 -6.07 21.38 12.17
C LYS A 101 -6.87 20.26 12.84
N ILE A 102 -6.65 19.00 12.43
CA ILE A 102 -7.27 17.85 13.08
C ILE A 102 -6.85 17.78 14.56
N PHE A 103 -5.57 17.94 14.85
CA PHE A 103 -5.06 17.94 16.23
C PHE A 103 -5.76 19.00 17.09
N GLU A 104 -5.82 20.25 16.63
CA GLU A 104 -6.43 21.35 17.38
C GLU A 104 -7.90 21.07 17.71
N LYS A 105 -8.69 20.59 16.73
CA LYS A 105 -10.08 20.21 16.98
C LYS A 105 -10.18 18.98 17.88
N PHE A 106 -9.31 17.99 17.71
CA PHE A 106 -9.31 16.79 18.57
C PHE A 106 -9.05 17.16 20.02
N ARG A 107 -8.19 18.14 20.27
CA ARG A 107 -7.92 18.67 21.60
C ARG A 107 -9.09 19.53 22.11
N GLN A 108 -9.62 20.42 21.28
CA GLN A 108 -10.76 21.29 21.61
C GLN A 108 -12.01 20.50 22.07
N PHE A 109 -12.25 19.34 21.46
CA PHE A 109 -13.41 18.48 21.75
C PHE A 109 -13.08 17.30 22.69
N GLU A 110 -11.91 17.33 23.35
CA GLU A 110 -11.49 16.29 24.31
C GLU A 110 -11.55 14.86 23.74
N ILE A 111 -11.22 14.73 22.44
CA ILE A 111 -11.18 13.45 21.73
C ILE A 111 -9.90 12.70 22.05
N ILE A 112 -8.80 13.43 22.18
CA ILE A 112 -7.49 12.90 22.56
C ILE A 112 -7.15 13.37 23.97
N ASP A 113 -6.34 12.60 24.66
CA ASP A 113 -5.86 12.94 26.00
C ASP A 113 -4.86 14.12 25.91
N ASP A 114 -4.78 14.92 26.97
CA ASP A 114 -3.97 16.15 27.02
C ASP A 114 -2.45 15.90 26.91
N ASP A 115 -2.00 14.68 27.22
CA ASP A 115 -0.61 14.24 27.16
C ASP A 115 -0.12 14.00 25.73
N ILE A 116 -1.02 13.97 24.73
CA ILE A 116 -0.65 13.82 23.33
C ILE A 116 -0.13 15.15 22.79
N GLU A 117 1.18 15.21 22.56
CA GLU A 117 1.83 16.33 21.90
C GLU A 117 1.47 16.40 20.41
N ARG A 118 1.39 17.62 19.87
CA ARG A 118 1.02 17.88 18.47
C ARG A 118 1.94 17.16 17.49
N ASP A 119 3.25 17.28 17.67
CA ASP A 119 4.23 16.74 16.73
C ASP A 119 4.18 15.20 16.75
N ASN A 120 3.98 14.61 17.94
CA ASN A 120 3.73 13.19 18.10
C ASN A 120 2.45 12.78 17.35
N PHE A 121 1.33 13.47 17.58
CA PHE A 121 0.07 13.21 16.87
C PHE A 121 0.23 13.27 15.35
N CYS A 122 0.88 14.30 14.80
CA CYS A 122 1.04 14.46 13.36
C CYS A 122 1.91 13.36 12.74
N SER A 123 2.90 12.87 13.48
CA SER A 123 3.74 11.74 13.07
C SER A 123 3.01 10.39 13.16
N THR A 124 2.07 10.23 14.10
CA THR A 124 1.39 8.94 14.35
C THR A 124 0.01 8.81 13.75
N PHE A 125 -0.63 9.91 13.35
CA PHE A 125 -2.01 9.92 12.84
C PHE A 125 -2.16 8.99 11.62
N LEU A 126 -3.06 8.01 11.76
CA LEU A 126 -3.30 6.92 10.78
C LEU A 126 -2.05 6.10 10.41
N SER A 127 -1.04 6.11 11.27
CA SER A 127 0.16 5.25 11.18
C SER A 127 0.23 4.27 12.34
N PHE A 128 -0.26 4.69 13.52
CA PHE A 128 -0.35 3.86 14.72
C PHE A 128 -1.73 3.97 15.39
N PRO A 129 -2.17 2.96 16.15
CA PRO A 129 -3.42 3.04 16.89
C PRO A 129 -3.43 4.16 17.92
N LEU A 130 -4.35 5.11 17.76
CA LEU A 130 -4.52 6.28 18.62
C LEU A 130 -5.70 6.07 19.58
N LYS A 131 -5.50 6.31 20.88
CA LYS A 131 -6.62 6.31 21.84
C LYS A 131 -7.49 7.53 21.59
N VAL A 132 -8.80 7.31 21.48
CA VAL A 132 -9.78 8.36 21.26
C VAL A 132 -11.01 8.18 22.14
N ASN A 133 -11.57 9.32 22.55
CA ASN A 133 -12.83 9.43 23.26
C ASN A 133 -14.00 9.57 22.27
N LEU A 134 -14.09 8.61 21.34
CA LEU A 134 -15.19 8.52 20.38
C LEU A 134 -16.01 7.26 20.64
N ASN A 135 -17.34 7.37 20.47
CA ASN A 135 -18.19 6.19 20.41
C ASN A 135 -18.20 5.57 19.01
N TYR A 136 -18.76 4.37 18.90
CA TYR A 136 -18.82 3.59 17.66
C TYR A 136 -19.48 4.35 16.50
N SER A 137 -20.60 5.05 16.77
CA SER A 137 -21.31 5.85 15.76
C SER A 137 -20.52 7.07 15.30
N GLN A 138 -19.82 7.75 16.21
CA GLN A 138 -18.96 8.89 15.89
C GLN A 138 -17.76 8.45 15.04
N LEU A 139 -17.13 7.33 15.39
CA LEU A 139 -16.00 6.81 14.62
C LEU A 139 -16.43 6.35 13.21
N TYR A 140 -17.63 5.77 13.09
CA TYR A 140 -18.22 5.48 11.78
C TYR A 140 -18.47 6.75 10.95
N TYR A 141 -19.01 7.80 11.59
CA TYR A 141 -19.27 9.06 10.90
C TYR A 141 -17.98 9.79 10.49
N PHE A 142 -16.95 9.70 11.33
CA PHE A 142 -15.61 10.17 11.00
C PHE A 142 -15.06 9.41 9.78
N HIS A 143 -15.16 8.08 9.75
CA HIS A 143 -14.78 7.30 8.56
C HIS A 143 -15.55 7.76 7.31
N TYR A 144 -16.85 7.96 7.44
CA TYR A 144 -17.70 8.41 6.33
C TYR A 144 -17.23 9.75 5.76
N LEU A 145 -16.96 10.74 6.62
CA LEU A 145 -16.46 12.05 6.19
C LEU A 145 -15.02 11.98 5.66
N TYR A 146 -14.14 11.20 6.29
CA TYR A 146 -12.77 10.98 5.85
C TYR A 146 -12.73 10.38 4.45
N LYS A 147 -13.55 9.36 4.21
CA LYS A 147 -13.68 8.73 2.91
C LYS A 147 -14.24 9.68 1.86
N ALA A 148 -15.24 10.49 2.21
CA ALA A 148 -15.87 11.40 1.26
C ALA A 148 -14.97 12.59 0.87
N ARG A 149 -14.08 13.05 1.76
CA ARG A 149 -13.37 14.33 1.59
C ARG A 149 -11.84 14.22 1.51
N ILE A 150 -11.25 13.11 1.94
CA ILE A 150 -9.79 12.94 2.03
C ILE A 150 -9.31 11.75 1.20
N ASP A 151 -9.79 10.53 1.47
CA ASP A 151 -9.36 9.31 0.76
C ASP A 151 -10.56 8.42 0.42
N ASP A 152 -11.04 8.52 -0.82
CA ASP A 152 -12.18 7.77 -1.36
C ASP A 152 -12.05 6.25 -1.25
N LYS A 153 -10.81 5.76 -1.15
CA LYS A 153 -10.46 4.34 -1.05
C LYS A 153 -10.26 3.85 0.38
N MET A 154 -10.42 4.71 1.40
CA MET A 154 -10.25 4.32 2.79
C MET A 154 -11.30 3.28 3.20
N ASP A 155 -10.83 2.06 3.49
CA ASP A 155 -11.68 0.97 3.96
C ASP A 155 -12.03 1.13 5.44
N LEU A 156 -13.28 0.85 5.81
CA LEU A 156 -13.74 1.02 7.19
C LEU A 156 -12.98 0.11 8.16
N ARG A 157 -12.72 -1.15 7.78
CA ARG A 157 -12.05 -2.09 8.68
C ARG A 157 -10.63 -1.63 8.97
N LYS A 158 -9.88 -1.24 7.93
CA LYS A 158 -8.55 -0.65 8.09
C LYS A 158 -8.59 0.64 8.90
N PHE A 159 -9.55 1.52 8.62
CA PHE A 159 -9.68 2.77 9.36
C PHE A 159 -9.85 2.55 10.86
N THR A 160 -10.66 1.55 11.25
CA THR A 160 -10.90 1.22 12.66
C THR A 160 -9.69 0.67 13.39
N GLU A 161 -8.70 0.12 12.68
CA GLU A 161 -7.45 -0.38 13.28
C GLU A 161 -6.56 0.77 13.79
N TYR A 162 -6.73 1.99 13.28
CA TYR A 162 -5.98 3.17 13.72
C TYR A 162 -6.53 3.84 14.97
N PHE A 163 -7.62 3.33 15.55
CA PHE A 163 -8.26 3.94 16.71
C PHE A 163 -8.51 2.91 17.82
N LEU A 164 -8.24 3.32 19.05
CA LEU A 164 -8.51 2.57 20.26
C LEU A 164 -9.52 3.35 21.11
N GLN A 165 -10.35 2.63 21.85
CA GLN A 165 -11.21 3.22 22.87
C GLN A 165 -10.35 3.80 24.01
N LYS A 166 -10.95 4.68 24.82
CA LYS A 166 -10.29 5.28 26.01
C LYS A 166 -9.67 4.25 26.97
N ASN A 167 -10.25 3.05 27.06
CA ASN A 167 -9.72 1.93 27.85
C ASN A 167 -8.64 1.10 27.13
N ALA A 168 -8.06 1.62 26.05
CA ALA A 168 -7.07 0.97 25.18
C ALA A 168 -7.57 -0.30 24.46
N LYS A 169 -8.88 -0.58 24.44
CA LYS A 169 -9.44 -1.71 23.68
C LYS A 169 -9.67 -1.32 22.21
N PRO A 170 -9.46 -2.24 21.26
CA PRO A 170 -9.80 -1.99 19.87
C PRO A 170 -11.31 -1.83 19.72
N PHE A 171 -11.73 -1.07 18.70
CA PHE A 171 -13.14 -1.06 18.32
C PHE A 171 -13.51 -2.33 17.54
N ASP A 172 -14.67 -2.91 17.86
CA ASP A 172 -15.22 -4.01 17.08
C ASP A 172 -15.87 -3.52 15.77
N TYR A 173 -15.35 -3.99 14.64
CA TYR A 173 -15.83 -3.65 13.31
C TYR A 173 -17.34 -3.93 13.12
N ASN A 174 -17.83 -5.07 13.62
CA ASN A 174 -19.23 -5.46 13.43
C ASN A 174 -20.16 -4.51 14.18
N THR A 175 -19.76 -4.11 15.38
CA THR A 175 -20.48 -3.13 16.20
C THR A 175 -20.45 -1.75 15.54
N ILE A 176 -19.30 -1.28 15.04
CA ILE A 176 -19.20 0.01 14.31
C ILE A 176 -20.15 0.03 13.13
N LYS A 177 -20.13 -1.01 12.29
CA LYS A 177 -20.99 -1.11 11.12
C LYS A 177 -22.47 -1.11 11.49
N LYS A 178 -22.84 -1.79 12.59
CA LYS A 178 -24.23 -1.90 13.06
C LYS A 178 -24.73 -0.62 13.72
N GLU A 179 -23.92 0.05 14.52
CA GLU A 179 -24.33 1.29 15.21
C GLU A 179 -24.34 2.49 14.26
N GLY A 180 -23.31 2.62 13.41
CA GLY A 180 -23.22 3.69 12.41
C GLY A 180 -24.31 3.63 11.34
N SER A 181 -24.80 2.44 10.98
CA SER A 181 -25.95 2.30 10.07
C SER A 181 -27.30 2.62 10.71
N ARG A 182 -27.40 2.58 12.05
CA ARG A 182 -28.63 2.89 12.80
C ARG A 182 -28.73 4.37 13.17
N GLN A 183 -27.61 5.00 13.50
CA GLN A 183 -27.57 6.42 13.86
C GLN A 183 -27.06 7.25 12.69
N LYS A 184 -27.99 7.79 11.90
CA LYS A 184 -27.66 8.71 10.79
C LYS A 184 -26.92 9.96 11.27
N ASN A 185 -27.25 10.45 12.47
CA ASN A 185 -26.65 11.62 13.08
C ASN A 185 -26.15 11.27 14.50
N PRO A 186 -24.84 11.02 14.70
CA PRO A 186 -24.30 10.75 16.02
C PRO A 186 -24.37 12.00 16.92
N LYS A 187 -24.39 11.81 18.25
CA LYS A 187 -24.27 12.95 19.18
C LYS A 187 -22.96 13.71 18.94
N ASN A 188 -23.04 15.04 19.01
CA ASN A 188 -21.96 15.98 18.72
C ASN A 188 -21.44 15.90 17.26
N GLN A 189 -22.29 15.55 16.29
CA GLN A 189 -21.91 15.54 14.86
C GLN A 189 -21.30 16.87 14.39
N GLU A 190 -21.74 17.99 14.97
CA GLU A 190 -21.30 19.35 14.65
C GLU A 190 -19.77 19.49 14.63
N PHE A 191 -19.05 18.86 15.56
CA PHE A 191 -17.58 18.96 15.57
C PHE A 191 -16.92 18.24 14.38
N LEU A 192 -17.48 17.09 13.98
CA LEU A 192 -16.96 16.34 12.84
C LEU A 192 -17.27 17.09 11.55
N ASP A 193 -18.47 17.66 11.44
CA ASP A 193 -18.81 18.50 10.31
C ASP A 193 -17.94 19.76 10.24
N GLU A 194 -17.72 20.44 11.36
CA GLU A 194 -16.84 21.61 11.49
C GLU A 194 -15.39 21.27 11.10
N LEU A 195 -14.84 20.20 11.68
CA LEU A 195 -13.51 19.70 11.36
C LEU A 195 -13.33 19.49 9.86
N PHE A 196 -14.26 18.77 9.24
CA PHE A 196 -14.15 18.42 7.83
C PHE A 196 -14.54 19.54 6.88
N ASN A 197 -15.25 20.57 7.33
CA ASN A 197 -15.53 21.78 6.55
C ASN A 197 -14.27 22.67 6.45
N GLU A 198 -13.47 22.76 7.52
CA GLU A 198 -12.22 23.53 7.54
C GLU A 198 -11.01 22.80 6.90
N VAL A 199 -11.10 21.46 6.81
CA VAL A 199 -10.07 20.58 6.23
C VAL A 199 -10.29 20.32 4.73
N LYS A 200 -11.40 20.79 4.14
CA LYS A 200 -11.65 20.77 2.69
C LYS A 200 -10.58 21.58 1.97
#